data_AF-A0A6L8GM81-F1
#
_entry.id   AF-A0A6L8GM81-F1
#
_cell.length_a   1.000
_cell.length_b   1.000
_cell.length_c   1.000
_cell.angle_alpha   90.00
_cell.angle_beta   90.00
_cell.angle_gamma   90.00
#
_symmetry.space_group_name_H-M   'P 1'
#
loop_
_entity.id
_entity.type
_entity.pdbx_description
1 polymer ?
#
loop_
_entity_poly.entity_id
_entity_poly.type
_entity_poly.pdbx_seq_one_letter_code
_entity_poly.pdbx_strand_id
1 'polypeptide(L)'
;MSTPKKTTRPDGTQEWRPAGIRHRLRGPAIVRPDGTRAWYSNGLLHRADGPAAEYGNGTRAWYVDGKLQRVERPQLRERTRRLAGLARAAPSR
;
A
#
# COMPACT_ATOMS: atom_id res chain seq x y z
N MET A 1 -6.34 -3.27 -26.98
CA MET A 1 -6.89 -2.59 -25.79
C MET A 1 -6.71 -3.49 -24.58
N SER A 2 -5.62 -3.36 -23.81
CA SER A 2 -5.38 -4.22 -22.64
C SER A 2 -6.29 -3.81 -21.49
N THR A 3 -7.31 -4.62 -21.21
CA THR A 3 -8.21 -4.42 -20.08
C THR A 3 -7.42 -4.57 -18.77
N PRO A 4 -7.50 -3.61 -17.85
CA PRO A 4 -6.83 -3.74 -16.56
C PRO A 4 -7.51 -4.86 -15.76
N LYS A 5 -6.83 -6.00 -15.58
CA LYS A 5 -7.31 -7.11 -14.74
C LYS A 5 -7.17 -6.72 -13.28
N LYS A 6 -8.28 -6.28 -12.68
CA LYS A 6 -8.41 -6.08 -11.23
C LYS A 6 -8.60 -7.45 -10.58
N THR A 7 -7.75 -7.77 -9.61
CA THR A 7 -7.86 -8.97 -8.79
C THR A 7 -8.20 -8.54 -7.38
N THR A 8 -9.36 -8.97 -6.88
CA THR A 8 -9.73 -8.80 -5.48
C THR A 8 -9.47 -10.11 -4.76
N ARG A 9 -8.66 -10.08 -3.72
CA ARG A 9 -8.35 -11.23 -2.88
C ARG A 9 -9.43 -11.38 -1.77
N PRO A 10 -9.59 -12.57 -1.19
CA PRO A 10 -10.56 -12.81 -0.10
C PRO A 10 -10.25 -12.00 1.17
N ASP A 11 -9.03 -11.50 1.33
CA ASP A 11 -8.62 -10.58 2.40
C ASP A 11 -9.08 -9.13 2.17
N GLY A 12 -9.81 -8.84 1.08
CA GLY A 12 -10.22 -7.48 0.69
C GLY A 12 -9.14 -6.68 -0.03
N THR A 13 -7.94 -7.24 -0.23
CA THR A 13 -6.86 -6.60 -0.98
C THR A 13 -7.23 -6.54 -2.46
N GLN A 14 -7.15 -5.35 -3.05
CA GLN A 14 -7.39 -5.08 -4.45
C GLN A 14 -6.06 -4.81 -5.16
N GLU A 15 -5.78 -5.57 -6.21
CA GLU A 15 -4.57 -5.42 -7.02
C GLU A 15 -4.94 -5.19 -8.50
N TRP A 16 -4.20 -4.32 -9.18
CA TRP A 16 -4.33 -4.04 -10.60
C TRP A 16 -3.09 -4.57 -11.33
N ARG A 17 -3.31 -5.56 -12.20
CA ARG A 17 -2.25 -6.23 -12.97
C ARG A 17 -2.62 -6.36 -14.45
N PRO A 18 -2.57 -5.29 -15.26
CA PRO A 18 -2.67 -5.44 -16.71
C PRO A 18 -1.52 -6.34 -17.22
N ALA A 19 -1.86 -7.39 -17.96
CA ALA A 19 -0.88 -8.34 -18.55
C ALA A 19 0.08 -9.01 -17.53
N GLY A 20 -0.32 -9.16 -16.26
CA GLY A 20 0.48 -9.82 -15.22
C GLY A 20 1.50 -8.92 -14.51
N ILE A 21 1.73 -7.71 -15.01
CA ILE A 21 2.64 -6.73 -14.40
C ILE A 21 1.83 -5.80 -13.51
N ARG A 22 2.30 -5.53 -12.28
CA ARG A 22 1.71 -4.50 -11.41
C ARG A 22 1.91 -3.14 -12.05
N HIS A 23 0.85 -2.56 -12.56
CA HIS A 23 0.89 -1.27 -13.22
C HIS A 23 -0.50 -0.62 -13.20
N ARG A 24 -0.56 0.66 -12.85
CA ARG A 24 -1.79 1.45 -12.98
C ARG A 24 -1.45 2.90 -13.33
N LEU A 25 -1.88 3.34 -14.51
CA LEU A 25 -1.52 4.63 -15.11
C LEU A 25 -1.98 5.85 -14.30
N ARG A 26 -3.09 5.74 -13.56
CA ARG A 26 -3.76 6.87 -12.88
C ARG A 26 -4.04 6.65 -11.39
N GLY A 27 -3.49 5.60 -10.77
CA GLY A 27 -3.84 5.29 -9.39
C GLY A 27 -3.00 4.18 -8.76
N PRO A 28 -3.30 3.79 -7.50
CA PRO A 28 -2.57 2.74 -6.81
C PRO A 28 -2.82 1.38 -7.45
N ALA A 29 -1.74 0.66 -7.75
CA ALA A 29 -1.82 -0.70 -8.27
C ALA A 29 -2.13 -1.73 -7.18
N ILE A 30 -1.98 -1.38 -5.90
CA ILE A 30 -2.43 -2.19 -4.76
C ILE A 30 -3.14 -1.29 -3.76
N VAL A 31 -4.30 -1.75 -3.28
CA VAL A 31 -5.06 -1.14 -2.19
C VAL A 31 -5.46 -2.24 -1.22
N ARG A 32 -5.02 -2.12 0.02
CA ARG A 32 -5.36 -3.04 1.10
C ARG A 32 -6.46 -2.43 1.99
N PRO A 33 -7.25 -3.26 2.68
CA PRO A 33 -8.28 -2.78 3.61
C PRO A 33 -7.67 -2.08 4.84
N ASP A 34 -6.41 -2.33 5.15
CA ASP A 34 -5.66 -1.63 6.22
C ASP A 34 -5.35 -0.16 5.89
N GLY A 35 -5.76 0.34 4.70
CA GLY A 35 -5.46 1.68 4.21
C GLY A 35 -4.13 1.79 3.45
N THR A 36 -3.39 0.70 3.31
CA THR A 36 -2.13 0.66 2.57
C THR A 36 -2.39 0.76 1.07
N ARG A 37 -1.70 1.68 0.40
CA ARG A 37 -1.77 1.92 -1.04
C ARG A 37 -0.37 1.88 -1.61
N ALA A 38 -0.19 1.19 -2.73
CA ALA A 38 1.10 1.14 -3.42
C ALA A 38 0.93 1.37 -4.92
N TRP A 39 1.82 2.19 -5.47
CA TRP A 39 1.89 2.59 -6.86
C TRP A 39 3.05 1.87 -7.52
N TYR A 40 2.76 1.23 -8.63
CA TYR A 40 3.74 0.51 -9.43
C TYR A 40 3.71 1.02 -10.86
N SER A 41 4.90 1.24 -11.42
CA SER A 41 5.15 1.50 -12.84
C SER A 41 6.02 0.39 -13.39
N ASN A 42 5.60 -0.25 -14.48
CA ASN A 42 6.34 -1.35 -15.11
C ASN A 42 6.76 -2.47 -14.13
N GLY A 43 5.97 -2.75 -13.10
CA GLY A 43 6.26 -3.78 -12.10
C GLY A 43 7.15 -3.32 -10.94
N LEU A 44 7.70 -2.11 -11.00
CA LEU A 44 8.52 -1.49 -9.95
C LEU A 44 7.72 -0.44 -9.18
N LEU A 45 8.02 -0.28 -7.89
CA LEU A 45 7.48 0.84 -7.10
C LEU A 45 8.00 2.15 -7.69
N HIS A 46 7.09 2.98 -8.21
CA HIS A 46 7.45 4.26 -8.81
C HIS A 46 6.27 5.23 -8.71
N ARG A 47 6.55 6.47 -8.29
CA ARG A 47 5.61 7.59 -8.38
C ARG A 47 6.37 8.92 -8.42
N ALA A 48 6.13 9.73 -9.45
CA ALA A 48 6.77 11.04 -9.63
C ALA A 48 6.12 12.13 -8.76
N ASP A 49 4.79 12.18 -8.72
CA ASP A 49 4.04 13.26 -8.06
C ASP A 49 3.75 13.02 -6.57
N GLY A 50 4.29 11.96 -5.96
CA GLY A 50 3.95 11.64 -4.57
C GLY A 50 4.50 10.31 -4.05
N PRO A 51 4.01 9.84 -2.89
CA PRO A 51 4.52 8.62 -2.28
C PRO A 51 4.11 7.38 -3.08
N ALA A 52 5.11 6.59 -3.47
CA ALA A 52 4.89 5.34 -4.18
C ALA A 52 4.32 4.24 -3.26
N ALA A 53 4.47 4.36 -1.94
CA ALA A 53 3.77 3.55 -0.97
C ALA A 53 3.26 4.40 0.19
N GLU A 54 2.02 4.20 0.58
CA GLU A 54 1.40 4.77 1.75
C GLU A 54 0.87 3.64 2.61
N TYR A 55 1.22 3.63 3.88
CA TYR A 55 0.80 2.60 4.82
C TYR A 55 -0.33 3.12 5.70
N GLY A 56 -1.22 2.23 6.16
CA GLY A 56 -2.31 2.57 7.07
C GLY A 56 -1.87 3.25 8.38
N ASN A 57 -0.59 3.09 8.75
CA ASN A 57 0.02 3.71 9.92
C ASN A 57 0.45 5.18 9.69
N GLY A 58 0.19 5.74 8.51
CA GLY A 58 0.57 7.09 8.11
C GLY A 58 1.98 7.21 7.52
N THR A 59 2.77 6.12 7.52
CA THR A 59 4.08 6.10 6.88
C THR A 59 3.92 6.23 5.37
N ARG A 60 4.74 7.07 4.77
CA ARG A 60 4.80 7.28 3.33
C ARG A 60 6.20 7.02 2.83
N ALA A 61 6.34 6.36 1.69
CA ALA A 61 7.62 6.09 1.07
C ALA A 61 7.57 6.47 -0.41
N TRP A 62 8.56 7.22 -0.85
CA TRP A 62 8.74 7.67 -2.22
C TRP A 62 9.75 6.75 -2.88
N TYR A 63 9.33 6.13 -3.97
CA TYR A 63 10.18 5.30 -4.81
C TYR A 63 10.14 5.84 -6.22
N VAL A 64 11.29 5.86 -6.87
CA VAL A 64 11.47 6.21 -8.28
C VAL A 64 12.28 5.09 -8.90
N ASP A 65 11.67 4.40 -9.87
CA ASP A 65 12.25 3.27 -10.61
C ASP A 65 12.69 2.12 -9.67
N GLY A 66 11.86 1.84 -8.66
CA GLY A 66 12.15 0.84 -7.64
C GLY A 66 13.18 1.28 -6.59
N LYS A 67 13.78 2.46 -6.73
CA LYS A 67 14.76 3.00 -5.77
C LYS A 67 14.08 3.87 -4.73
N LEU A 68 14.32 3.58 -3.46
CA LEU A 68 13.80 4.37 -2.36
C LEU A 68 14.47 5.75 -2.34
N GLN A 69 13.67 6.80 -2.45
CA GLN A 69 14.14 8.19 -2.41
C GLN A 69 13.99 8.77 -1.01
N ARG A 70 12.82 8.57 -0.40
CA ARG A 70 12.49 9.16 0.90
C ARG A 70 11.50 8.27 1.64
N VAL A 71 11.60 8.24 2.96
CA VAL A 71 10.55 7.69 3.82
C VAL A 71 10.15 8.76 4.83
N GLU A 72 8.87 9.05 4.89
CA GLU A 72 8.26 9.91 5.89
C GLU A 72 7.56 9.02 6.91
N ARG A 73 8.04 9.08 8.14
CA ARG A 73 7.52 8.33 9.27
C ARG A 73 6.93 9.34 10.25
N PRO A 74 5.63 9.69 10.15
CA PRO A 74 5.04 10.66 11.09
C PRO A 74 5.13 10.19 12.54
N GLN A 75 5.20 8.87 12.77
CA GLN A 75 5.34 8.27 14.09
C GLN A 75 6.71 8.48 14.76
N LEU A 76 7.75 8.93 14.02
CA LEU A 76 9.08 9.14 14.61
C LEU A 76 9.18 10.47 15.38
N ARG A 77 8.14 11.32 15.35
CA ARG A 77 8.09 12.54 16.17
C ARG A 77 7.40 12.38 17.53
N GLU A 78 6.72 11.26 17.80
CA GLU A 78 6.13 11.02 19.12
C GLU A 78 6.29 9.55 19.50
N ARG A 79 7.21 9.28 20.43
CA ARG A 79 7.10 8.11 21.31
C ARG A 79 5.67 8.14 21.88
N THR A 80 4.97 7.01 21.76
CA THR A 80 3.62 6.70 22.28
C THR A 80 2.44 6.85 21.30
N ARG A 81 2.01 5.74 20.70
CA ARG A 81 0.75 5.06 21.09
C ARG A 81 0.64 3.72 20.38
N ARG A 82 0.26 2.72 21.18
CA ARG A 82 -0.19 1.36 20.83
C ARG A 82 -1.04 1.34 19.56
N LEU A 83 -1.08 0.19 18.87
CA LEU A 83 -2.31 -0.52 18.46
C LEU A 83 -1.89 -1.84 17.79
N ALA A 84 -1.83 -2.94 18.55
CA ALA A 84 -2.96 -3.82 18.85
C ALA A 84 -3.07 -4.93 17.79
N GLY A 85 -2.45 -6.07 18.09
CA GLY A 85 -3.06 -7.32 17.70
C GLY A 85 -4.42 -7.43 18.40
N LEU A 86 -5.44 -7.84 17.67
CA LEU A 86 -6.64 -8.39 18.29
C LEU A 86 -7.09 -9.62 17.48
N ALA A 87 -6.31 -10.67 17.63
CA ALA A 87 -6.86 -12.02 17.54
C ALA A 87 -7.59 -12.32 18.86
N ARG A 88 -8.79 -12.87 18.71
CA ARG A 88 -9.56 -13.70 19.64
C ARG A 88 -10.23 -13.06 20.86
N ALA A 89 -11.56 -13.01 20.76
CA ALA A 89 -12.53 -13.75 21.56
C ALA A 89 -12.57 -13.53 23.09
N ALA A 90 -13.73 -13.03 23.53
CA ALA A 90 -14.32 -13.11 24.88
C ALA A 90 -14.44 -14.58 25.39
N PRO A 91 -14.97 -14.90 26.61
CA PRO A 91 -15.58 -14.05 27.65
C PRO A 91 -15.24 -14.38 29.13
N SER A 92 -15.84 -13.57 30.03
CA SER A 92 -16.44 -13.89 31.35
C SER A 92 -15.60 -14.33 32.56
N ARG A 93 -15.69 -13.56 33.66
CA ARG A 93 -16.43 -13.95 34.88
C ARG A 93 -16.73 -12.73 35.76
#